data_AF-A0A023B781-F1
#
_entry.id   AF-A0A023B781-F1
#
_cell.length_a   1.000
_cell.length_b   1.000
_cell.length_c   1.000
_cell.angle_alpha   90.00
_cell.angle_beta   90.00
_cell.angle_gamma   90.00
#
_symmetry.space_group_name_H-M   'P 1'
#
loop_
_entity.id
_entity.type
_entity.pdbx_description
1 polymer ?
#
loop_
_entity_poly.entity_id
_entity_poly.type
_entity_poly.pdbx_seq_one_letter_code
_entity_poly.pdbx_strand_id
1 'polypeptide(L)'
;MAEPHEATQKQKSRGYVNKSDKQRVLSTCENINLNEAAFQKLSKTIESEMAGVINCPYCNFKLGRYAWTGSNCTCGAFVTPSFFVPKSKVDKEVPIPSNTFSHPT
;
A
#
# COMPACT_ATOMS: atom_id res chain seq x y z
N MET A 1 -11.31 -0.33 4.62
CA MET A 1 -10.75 -1.70 4.65
C MET A 1 -9.66 -1.77 3.59
N ALA A 2 -8.40 -1.83 4.00
CA ALA A 2 -7.26 -1.96 3.11
C ALA A 2 -6.96 -3.46 2.96
N GLU A 3 -7.18 -4.03 1.78
CA GLU A 3 -6.87 -5.44 1.55
C GLU A 3 -5.37 -5.65 1.39
N PRO A 4 -4.76 -6.64 2.08
CA PRO A 4 -3.44 -7.12 1.72
C PRO A 4 -3.53 -7.72 0.31
N HIS A 5 -2.61 -7.32 -0.59
CA HIS A 5 -2.53 -7.99 -1.88
C HIS A 5 -2.10 -9.44 -1.66
N GLU A 6 -2.85 -10.41 -2.16
CA GLU A 6 -2.33 -11.76 -2.30
C GLU A 6 -1.15 -11.71 -3.28
N ALA A 7 0.04 -12.04 -2.80
CA ALA A 7 1.21 -12.20 -3.63
C ALA A 7 0.92 -13.29 -4.67
N THR A 8 0.66 -12.90 -5.92
CA THR A 8 0.41 -13.84 -7.01
C THR A 8 1.55 -14.86 -7.04
N GLN A 9 1.21 -16.12 -6.77
CA GLN A 9 2.19 -17.19 -6.72
C GLN A 9 2.85 -17.38 -8.10
N LYS A 10 4.18 -17.21 -8.12
CA LYS A 10 5.16 -17.79 -9.08
C LYS A 10 5.03 -17.40 -10.56
N GLN A 11 6.06 -16.74 -11.05
CA GLN A 11 6.70 -17.16 -12.31
C GLN A 11 8.13 -17.62 -12.01
N LYS A 12 8.37 -18.92 -12.26
CA LYS A 12 9.65 -19.60 -12.08
C LYS A 12 10.67 -19.07 -13.09
N SER A 13 11.69 -18.34 -12.65
CA SER A 13 12.97 -18.26 -13.35
C SER A 13 13.97 -19.19 -12.65
N ARG A 14 14.73 -19.97 -13.43
CA ARG A 14 15.64 -21.03 -12.98
C ARG A 14 16.82 -20.42 -12.19
N GLY A 15 16.73 -20.47 -10.86
CA GLY A 15 17.85 -20.29 -9.94
C GLY A 15 17.62 -21.17 -8.71
N TYR A 16 18.57 -22.05 -8.39
CA TYR A 16 18.46 -22.94 -7.23
C TYR A 16 18.80 -22.14 -5.97
N VAL A 17 17.80 -21.51 -5.36
CA VAL A 17 17.93 -20.82 -4.06
C VAL A 17 17.57 -21.79 -2.94
N ASN A 18 18.50 -21.95 -1.98
CA ASN A 18 18.38 -22.84 -0.83
C ASN A 18 17.08 -22.60 -0.04
N LYS A 19 16.47 -23.71 0.44
CA LYS A 19 15.18 -23.71 1.16
C LYS A 19 15.21 -22.88 2.45
N SER A 20 16.38 -22.63 3.02
CA SER A 20 16.61 -21.79 4.20
C SER A 20 16.66 -20.28 3.92
N ASP A 21 16.87 -19.89 2.66
CA ASP A 21 16.92 -18.47 2.23
C ASP A 21 15.60 -17.99 1.59
N LYS A 22 14.65 -18.90 1.35
CA LYS A 22 13.34 -18.59 0.77
C LYS A 22 12.40 -17.80 1.67
N GLN A 23 12.72 -17.68 2.95
CA GLN A 23 11.87 -17.02 3.94
C GLN A 23 12.38 -15.62 4.34
N ARG A 24 13.10 -14.96 3.44
CA ARG A 24 13.33 -13.50 3.52
C ARG A 24 12.86 -12.77 2.27
N VAL A 25 11.86 -13.31 1.58
CA VAL A 25 10.98 -12.49 0.74
C VAL A 25 10.14 -11.67 1.72
N LEU A 26 10.31 -10.35 1.74
CA LEU A 26 9.78 -9.41 2.74
C LEU A 26 8.40 -9.86 3.25
N SER A 27 8.35 -10.42 4.46
CA SER A 27 7.13 -10.94 5.09
C SER A 27 6.09 -9.85 5.39
N THR A 28 6.43 -8.59 5.14
CA THR A 28 5.54 -7.44 5.26
C THR A 28 5.83 -6.45 4.15
N CYS A 29 4.88 -6.26 3.24
CA CYS A 29 4.95 -5.17 2.26
C CYS A 29 5.06 -3.81 2.95
N GLU A 30 5.93 -2.94 2.47
CA GLU A 30 6.15 -1.59 3.00
C GLU A 30 5.17 -0.54 2.45
N ASN A 31 4.38 -0.93 1.45
CA ASN A 31 3.37 -0.09 0.82
C ASN A 31 1.95 -0.51 1.22
N ILE A 32 1.09 0.47 1.47
CA ILE A 32 -0.35 0.30 1.62
C ILE A 32 -0.96 0.47 0.24
N ASN A 33 -1.65 -0.54 -0.27
CA ASN A 33 -2.43 -0.38 -1.51
C ASN A 33 -3.78 0.24 -1.19
N LEU A 34 -4.15 1.24 -1.96
CA LEU A 34 -5.44 1.89 -1.90
C LEU A 34 -6.38 1.16 -2.86
N ASN A 35 -7.62 0.94 -2.42
CA ASN A 35 -8.67 0.60 -3.37
C ASN A 35 -9.06 1.86 -4.16
N GLU A 36 -9.81 1.65 -5.24
CA GLU A 36 -10.22 2.73 -6.13
C GLU A 36 -11.02 3.83 -5.43
N ALA A 37 -11.93 3.46 -4.52
CA ALA A 37 -12.71 4.44 -3.75
C ALA A 37 -11.85 5.31 -2.82
N ALA A 38 -10.81 4.73 -2.20
CA ALA A 38 -9.87 5.49 -1.37
C ALA A 38 -8.98 6.40 -2.23
N PHE A 39 -8.56 5.93 -3.40
CA PHE A 39 -7.83 6.74 -4.37
C PHE A 39 -8.67 7.95 -4.83
N GLN A 40 -9.92 7.74 -5.26
CA GLN A 40 -10.85 8.80 -5.69
C GLN A 40 -11.10 9.88 -4.61
N LYS A 41 -11.05 9.51 -3.33
CA LYS A 41 -11.17 10.49 -2.23
C LYS A 41 -9.93 11.39 -2.09
N LEU A 42 -8.75 10.86 -2.40
CA LEU A 42 -7.48 11.57 -2.28
C LEU A 42 -7.18 12.40 -3.54
N SER A 43 -7.41 11.83 -4.71
CA SER A 43 -7.30 12.51 -6.01
C SER A 43 -8.67 13.11 -6.37
N LYS A 44 -8.93 14.36 -5.94
CA LYS A 44 -10.16 15.09 -6.27
C LYS A 44 -10.43 15.23 -7.79
N THR A 45 -9.44 14.94 -8.62
CA THR A 45 -9.53 14.99 -10.08
C THR A 45 -9.31 13.59 -10.63
N ILE A 46 -10.22 13.11 -11.48
CA ILE A 46 -9.90 12.02 -12.40
C ILE A 46 -8.93 12.64 -13.41
N GLU A 47 -7.64 12.58 -13.11
CA GLU A 47 -6.62 13.03 -14.05
C GLU A 47 -6.71 12.14 -15.29
N SER A 48 -6.67 12.74 -16.48
CA SER A 48 -6.59 12.03 -17.76
C SER A 48 -5.29 11.19 -17.87
N GLU A 49 -4.42 11.24 -16.88
CA GLU A 49 -3.12 10.61 -16.85
C GLU A 49 -3.21 9.14 -16.38
N MET A 50 -2.48 8.26 -17.07
CA MET A 50 -2.46 6.83 -16.75
C MET A 50 -1.61 6.48 -15.51
N ALA A 51 -0.76 7.38 -15.04
CA ALA A 51 0.08 7.21 -13.87
C ALA A 51 0.57 8.56 -13.34
N GLY A 52 0.77 8.67 -12.02
CA GLY A 52 1.15 9.94 -11.39
C GLY A 52 1.46 9.82 -9.90
N VAL A 53 1.39 10.95 -9.20
CA VAL A 53 1.70 11.10 -7.77
C VAL A 53 0.43 11.38 -6.99
N ILE A 54 0.31 10.76 -5.81
CA ILE A 54 -0.77 11.05 -4.87
C ILE A 54 -0.23 12.08 -3.87
N ASN A 55 -0.79 13.29 -3.90
CA ASN A 55 -0.48 14.34 -2.93
C ASN A 55 -1.61 14.47 -1.90
N CYS A 56 -1.25 14.89 -0.69
CA CYS A 56 -2.22 15.23 0.34
C CYS A 56 -3.05 16.44 -0.13
N PRO A 57 -4.39 16.37 -0.13
CA PRO A 57 -5.23 17.48 -0.60
C PRO A 57 -5.20 18.71 0.32
N TYR A 58 -4.62 18.60 1.51
CA TYR A 58 -4.56 19.69 2.50
C TYR A 58 -3.21 20.39 2.56
N CYS A 59 -2.11 19.64 2.42
CA CYS A 59 -0.75 20.20 2.55
C CYS A 59 0.12 19.99 1.31
N ASN A 60 -0.43 19.40 0.25
CA ASN A 60 0.27 19.06 -1.00
C ASN A 60 1.52 18.18 -0.83
N PHE A 61 1.69 17.55 0.33
CA PHE A 61 2.79 16.63 0.58
C PHE A 61 2.61 15.33 -0.20
N LYS A 62 3.69 14.81 -0.78
CA LYS A 62 3.68 13.55 -1.52
C LYS A 62 3.40 12.36 -0.59
N LEU A 63 2.23 11.76 -0.77
CA LEU A 63 1.80 10.55 -0.05
C LEU A 63 2.21 9.28 -0.80
N GLY A 64 2.09 9.27 -2.13
CA GLY A 64 2.17 8.00 -2.87
C GLY A 64 2.28 8.15 -4.37
N ARG A 65 2.02 7.05 -5.09
CA ARG A 65 1.97 7.00 -6.55
C ARG A 65 0.78 6.18 -7.01
N TYR A 66 0.34 6.47 -8.24
CA TYR A 66 -0.70 5.70 -8.91
C TYR A 66 -0.25 5.29 -10.31
N ALA A 67 -0.72 4.13 -10.79
CA ALA A 67 -0.55 3.65 -12.15
C ALA A 67 -1.71 2.70 -12.51
N TRP A 68 -2.51 3.07 -13.50
CA TRP A 68 -3.66 2.27 -13.95
C TRP A 68 -3.24 0.96 -14.63
N THR A 69 -2.11 0.98 -15.34
CA THR A 69 -1.49 -0.21 -15.95
C THR A 69 -0.74 -1.08 -14.95
N GLY A 70 -0.67 -0.64 -13.69
CA GLY A 70 0.00 -1.35 -12.60
C GLY A 70 1.47 -1.03 -12.41
N SER A 71 2.05 -1.57 -11.34
CA SER A 71 3.47 -1.40 -11.03
C SER A 71 4.02 -2.54 -10.18
N ASN A 72 5.35 -2.68 -10.18
CA ASN A 72 6.05 -3.63 -9.32
C ASN A 72 6.14 -3.08 -7.90
N CYS A 73 5.60 -3.83 -6.95
CA CYS A 73 5.77 -3.57 -5.54
C CYS A 73 7.16 -4.00 -5.06
N THR A 74 7.69 -3.32 -4.05
CA THR A 74 9.00 -3.66 -3.44
C THR A 74 9.04 -5.06 -2.84
N CYS A 75 7.88 -5.66 -2.53
CA CYS A 75 7.79 -7.06 -2.12
C CYS A 75 7.98 -8.08 -3.28
N GLY A 76 8.05 -7.60 -4.52
CA GLY A 76 8.18 -8.42 -5.74
C GLY A 76 6.86 -8.75 -6.44
N ALA A 77 5.71 -8.34 -5.90
CA ALA A 77 4.42 -8.54 -6.54
C ALA A 77 4.14 -7.46 -7.60
N PHE A 78 3.51 -7.84 -8.72
CA PHE A 78 2.95 -6.89 -9.68
C PHE A 78 1.49 -6.62 -9.32
N VAL A 79 1.11 -5.34 -9.18
CA VAL A 79 -0.22 -4.92 -8.73
C VAL A 79 -0.89 -4.09 -9.81
N THR A 80 -2.15 -4.40 -10.16
CA THR A 80 -2.96 -3.72 -11.19
C THR A 80 -4.41 -3.55 -10.73
N PRO A 81 -4.98 -2.33 -10.75
CA PRO A 81 -4.29 -1.05 -10.83
C PRO A 81 -3.41 -0.83 -9.57
N SER A 82 -2.34 -0.05 -9.70
CA SER A 82 -1.40 0.18 -8.61
C SER A 82 -1.60 1.56 -8.00
N PHE A 83 -2.28 1.63 -6.86
CA PHE A 83 -2.41 2.84 -6.07
C PHE A 83 -1.76 2.57 -4.72
N PHE A 84 -0.67 3.25 -4.39
CA PHE A 84 0.03 2.93 -3.14
C PHE A 84 0.60 4.13 -2.41
N VAL A 85 0.65 3.98 -1.09
CA VAL A 85 1.22 4.94 -0.13
C VAL A 85 2.24 4.18 0.74
N PRO A 86 3.50 4.64 0.82
CA PRO A 86 4.48 4.02 1.72
C PRO A 86 4.06 4.16 3.18
N LYS A 87 4.18 3.09 3.96
CA LYS A 87 3.87 3.09 5.40
C LYS A 87 4.71 4.10 6.19
N SER A 88 5.89 4.46 5.71
CA SER A 88 6.75 5.48 6.33
C SER A 88 6.22 6.91 6.20
N LYS A 89 5.18 7.13 5.39
CA LYS A 89 4.60 8.46 5.12
C LYS A 89 3.28 8.70 5.85
N VAL A 90 2.68 7.67 6.44
CA VAL A 90 1.35 7.73 7.05
C VAL A 90 1.26 6.81 8.26
N ASP A 91 0.58 7.26 9.30
CA ASP A 91 0.24 6.44 10.46
C ASP A 91 -1.14 5.80 10.29
N LYS A 92 -1.34 4.66 10.95
CA LYS A 92 -2.68 4.08 11.08
C LYS A 92 -3.37 4.72 12.27
N GLU A 93 -4.52 5.35 12.04
CA GLU A 93 -5.41 5.70 13.11
C GLU A 93 -5.94 4.41 13.76
N VAL A 94 -5.66 4.25 15.06
CA VAL A 94 -6.27 3.21 15.87
C VAL A 94 -7.40 3.89 16.64
N PRO A 95 -8.67 3.52 16.41
CA PRO A 95 -9.77 4.06 17.19
C PRO A 95 -9.52 3.74 18.67
N ILE A 96 -9.56 4.77 19.50
CA ILE A 96 -9.48 4.58 20.96
C ILE A 96 -10.72 3.78 21.34
N PRO A 97 -10.60 2.58 21.95
CA PRO A 97 -11.77 1.87 22.43
C PRO A 97 -12.43 2.74 23.51
N SER A 98 -13.73 3.01 23.36
CA SER A 98 -14.49 3.95 24.19
C SER A 98 -14.65 3.55 25.67
N ASN A 99 -13.96 2.50 26.15
CA ASN A 99 -14.23 1.87 27.44
C ASN A 99 -13.07 1.90 28.47
N THR A 100 -12.05 2.75 28.31
CA THR A 100 -10.90 2.77 29.24
C THR A 100 -10.66 4.08 29.99
N PHE A 101 -11.56 5.06 29.92
CA PHE A 101 -11.51 6.22 30.83
C PHE A 101 -12.39 5.98 32.06
N SER A 102 -12.03 4.99 32.87
CA SER A 102 -12.41 4.99 34.29
C SER A 102 -11.31 5.72 35.04
N HIS A 103 -11.57 6.99 35.38
CA HIS A 103 -10.74 7.78 36.28
C HIS A 103 -10.56 7.04 37.61
N PRO A 104 -9.34 6.90 38.15
CA PRO A 104 -9.18 6.54 39.56
C PRO A 104 -9.63 7.75 40.41
N THR A 105 -10.61 7.51 41.28
CA THR A 105 -11.06 8.46 42.32
C THR A 105 -9.97 8.74 43.33
#